data_AF-A0A954U9T0-F1
#
_entry.id   AF-A0A954U9T0-F1
#
_cell.length_a   1.000
_cell.length_b   1.000
_cell.length_c   1.000
_cell.angle_alpha   90.00
_cell.angle_beta   90.00
_cell.angle_gamma   90.00
#
_symmetry.space_group_name_H-M   'P 1'
#
loop_
_entity.id
_entity.type
_entity.pdbx_description
1 polymer ?
#
loop_
_entity_poly.entity_id
_entity_poly.type
_entity_poly.pdbx_seq_one_letter_code
_entity_poly.pdbx_strand_id
1 'polypeptide(L)'
;MFERRSLRWPITLGVLMIVLTVALTVGWVLMSINAASSSEQPSVYWTLLAVGSAFLALILTGVVTYLTLTIKSVNLTVRQSNFIDSVTHELKSPIASLKLYLQTMNRRSVTAEKREQFLRAMLEDVERLDQLITHLLEAGRVEKENVAGDQ
;
A
#
# COMPACT_ATOMS: atom_id res chain seq x y z
N MET A 1 -4.87 -17.72 -4.03
CA MET A 1 -4.51 -17.46 -2.61
C MET A 1 -3.05 -17.02 -2.62
N PHE A 2 -2.81 -15.73 -2.86
CA PHE A 2 -1.44 -15.20 -2.90
C PHE A 2 -0.91 -15.19 -1.46
N GLU A 3 0.19 -15.91 -1.23
CA GLU A 3 0.92 -15.84 0.03
C GLU A 3 1.18 -14.38 0.35
N ARG A 4 0.66 -13.94 1.50
CA ARG A 4 1.07 -12.68 2.14
C ARG A 4 2.52 -12.87 2.59
N ARG A 5 3.47 -12.87 1.64
CA ARG A 5 4.91 -12.81 1.92
C ARG A 5 5.08 -11.60 2.82
N SER A 6 5.39 -11.86 4.08
CA SER A 6 5.24 -10.84 5.13
C SER A 6 6.08 -9.62 4.77
N LEU A 7 5.38 -8.52 4.47
CA LEU A 7 5.95 -7.22 4.13
C LEU A 7 6.89 -6.67 5.20
N ARG A 8 6.88 -7.30 6.37
CA ARG A 8 7.79 -7.05 7.48
C ARG A 8 9.25 -7.30 7.07
N TRP A 9 9.54 -8.31 6.26
CA TRP A 9 10.92 -8.66 5.85
C TRP A 9 11.70 -7.52 5.16
N PRO A 10 11.20 -6.89 4.09
CA PRO A 10 11.91 -5.79 3.44
C PRO A 10 12.04 -4.56 4.36
N ILE A 11 11.05 -4.30 5.22
CA ILE A 11 11.09 -3.18 6.17
C ILE A 11 12.14 -3.45 7.26
N THR A 12 12.13 -4.63 7.87
CA THR A 12 13.12 -5.02 8.88
C THR A 12 14.53 -5.06 8.30
N LEU A 13 14.67 -5.47 7.03
CA LEU A 13 15.95 -5.47 6.31
C LEU A 13 16.43 -4.04 6.03
N GLY A 14 15.53 -3.13 5.63
CA GLY A 14 15.84 -1.71 5.45
C GLY A 14 16.26 -1.02 6.76
N VAL A 15 15.53 -1.27 7.85
CA VAL A 15 15.88 -0.76 9.19
C VAL A 15 17.22 -1.33 9.66
N LEU A 16 17.46 -2.63 9.47
CA LEU A 16 18.74 -3.27 9.78
C LEU A 16 19.89 -2.65 8.98
N MET A 17 19.69 -2.39 7.69
CA MET A 17 20.66 -1.70 6.83
C MET A 17 20.96 -0.29 7.34
N ILE A 18 19.95 0.50 7.72
CA ILE A 18 20.16 1.84 8.31
C ILE A 18 21.01 1.74 9.58
N VAL A 19 20.65 0.83 10.50
CA VAL A 19 21.39 0.64 11.75
C VAL A 19 22.83 0.23 11.47
N LEU A 20 23.06 -0.65 10.49
CA LEU A 20 24.39 -1.09 10.08
C LEU A 20 25.19 0.06 9.45
N THR A 21 24.59 0.85 8.56
CA THR A 21 25.24 2.04 7.99
C THR A 21 25.63 3.02 9.08
N VAL A 22 24.75 3.31 10.05
CA VAL A 22 25.05 4.21 11.18
C VAL A 22 26.13 3.63 12.10
N ALA A 23 26.12 2.32 12.37
CA ALA A 23 27.17 1.69 13.17
C ALA A 23 28.54 1.78 12.47
N LEU A 24 28.58 1.54 11.16
CA LEU A 24 29.78 1.71 10.34
C LEU A 24 30.24 3.18 10.28
N THR A 25 29.32 4.15 10.19
CA THR A 25 29.69 5.57 10.21
C THR A 25 30.35 5.95 11.53
N VAL A 26 29.76 5.54 12.66
CA VAL A 26 30.29 5.86 13.99
C VAL A 26 31.65 5.19 14.21
N GLY A 27 31.78 3.91 13.85
CA GLY A 27 33.05 3.18 13.96
C GLY A 27 34.17 3.80 13.11
N TRP A 28 33.86 4.17 11.87
CA TRP A 28 34.78 4.86 10.98
C TRP A 28 35.24 6.21 11.55
N VAL A 29 34.30 7.03 12.03
CA VAL A 29 34.61 8.36 12.60
C VAL A 29 35.52 8.22 13.82
N LEU A 30 35.20 7.32 14.76
CA LEU A 30 36.02 7.09 15.95
C LEU A 30 37.43 6.62 15.58
N MET A 31 37.55 5.69 14.64
CA MET A 31 38.84 5.22 14.14
C MET A 31 39.65 6.34 13.47
N SER A 32 38.98 7.19 12.67
CA SER A 32 39.63 8.29 11.96
C SER A 32 40.16 9.38 12.91
N ILE A 33 39.41 9.72 13.97
CA ILE A 33 39.82 10.73 14.97
C ILE A 33 40.99 10.19 15.80
N ASN A 34 40.90 8.93 16.25
CA ASN A 34 41.97 8.29 17.00
C ASN A 34 43.27 8.22 16.18
N ALA A 35 43.18 7.78 14.92
CA ALA A 35 44.32 7.68 14.03
C ALA A 35 44.94 9.05 13.71
N ALA A 36 44.11 10.10 13.50
CA ALA A 36 44.58 11.47 13.29
C ALA A 36 45.44 11.97 14.46
N SER A 37 45.05 11.66 15.70
CA SER A 37 45.75 12.09 16.92
C SER A 37 47.12 11.45 17.12
N SER A 38 47.35 10.26 16.55
CA SER A 38 48.59 9.47 16.67
C SER A 38 49.55 9.60 15.48
N SER A 39 49.17 10.34 14.43
CA SER A 39 49.88 10.35 13.14
C SER A 39 50.69 11.62 12.90
N GLU A 40 51.85 11.48 12.23
CA GLU A 40 52.69 12.64 11.85
C GLU A 40 52.13 13.45 10.67
N GLN A 41 51.11 12.92 9.97
CA GLN A 41 50.44 13.58 8.84
C GLN A 41 48.92 13.70 9.08
N PRO A 42 48.48 14.66 9.92
CA PRO A 42 47.08 14.79 10.32
C PRO A 42 46.15 15.21 9.16
N SER A 43 46.66 15.89 8.13
CA SER A 43 45.86 16.41 7.01
C SER A 43 45.14 15.34 6.19
N VAL A 44 45.71 14.15 6.06
CA VAL A 44 45.12 13.03 5.29
C VAL A 44 43.91 12.44 6.02
N TYR A 45 43.94 12.37 7.35
CA TYR A 45 42.83 11.80 8.13
C TYR A 45 41.60 12.71 8.15
N TRP A 46 41.79 14.03 8.18
CA TRP A 46 40.68 14.98 8.12
C TRP A 46 39.97 14.99 6.77
N THR A 47 40.70 14.88 5.66
CA THR A 47 40.09 14.76 4.32
C THR A 47 39.35 13.44 4.17
N LEU A 48 39.93 12.34 4.68
CA LEU A 48 39.30 11.02 4.68
C LEU A 48 38.00 10.99 5.51
N LEU A 49 37.98 11.68 6.66
CA LEU A 49 36.79 11.84 7.50
C LEU A 49 35.70 12.64 6.78
N ALA A 50 36.05 13.78 6.18
CA ALA A 50 35.11 14.62 5.44
C ALA A 50 34.49 13.86 4.26
N VAL A 51 35.31 13.21 3.42
CA VAL A 51 34.83 12.44 2.27
C VAL A 51 34.01 11.23 2.69
N GLY A 52 34.47 10.47 3.70
CA GLY A 52 33.75 9.30 4.20
C GLY A 52 32.40 9.67 4.82
N SER A 53 32.34 10.74 5.61
CA SER A 53 31.09 11.21 6.21
C SER A 53 30.08 11.67 5.17
N ALA A 54 30.52 12.41 4.14
CA ALA A 54 29.67 12.86 3.04
C ALA A 54 29.10 11.67 2.24
N PHE A 55 29.95 10.68 1.93
CA PHE A 55 29.53 9.47 1.21
C PHE A 55 28.50 8.66 2.01
N LEU A 56 28.71 8.50 3.32
CA LEU A 56 27.78 7.77 4.17
C LEU A 56 26.46 8.52 4.40
N ALA A 57 26.49 9.85 4.48
CA ALA A 57 25.27 10.67 4.53
C ALA A 57 24.42 10.52 3.25
N LEU A 58 25.08 10.41 2.09
CA LEU A 58 24.41 10.14 0.81
C LEU A 58 23.77 8.75 0.80
N ILE A 59 24.48 7.71 1.26
CA ILE A 59 23.92 6.36 1.40
C ILE A 59 22.72 6.38 2.34
N LEU A 60 22.83 7.01 3.51
CA LEU A 60 21.75 7.09 4.49
C LEU A 60 20.50 7.74 3.87
N THR A 61 20.69 8.84 3.15
CA THR A 61 19.60 9.53 2.43
C THR A 61 18.95 8.61 1.40
N GLY A 62 19.75 7.88 0.61
CA GLY A 62 19.25 6.92 -0.37
C GLY A 62 18.46 5.76 0.24
N VAL A 63 18.93 5.20 1.37
CA VAL A 63 18.23 4.12 2.07
C VAL A 63 16.91 4.62 2.66
N VAL A 64 16.90 5.83 3.23
CA VAL A 64 15.68 6.45 3.78
C VAL A 64 14.65 6.71 2.68
N THR A 65 15.04 7.31 1.56
CA THR A 65 14.13 7.56 0.43
C THR A 65 13.63 6.25 -0.18
N TYR A 66 14.49 5.24 -0.32
CA TYR A 66 14.07 3.91 -0.78
C TYR A 66 12.99 3.28 0.13
N LEU A 67 13.19 3.35 1.45
CA LEU A 67 12.27 2.78 2.42
C LEU A 67 10.91 3.50 2.39
N THR A 68 10.89 4.83 2.35
CA THR A 68 9.64 5.61 2.31
C THR A 68 8.86 5.35 1.02
N LEU A 69 9.54 5.28 -0.13
CA LEU A 69 8.91 4.96 -1.42
C LEU A 69 8.29 3.56 -1.41
N THR A 70 8.99 2.57 -0.83
CA THR A 70 8.50 1.19 -0.73
C THR A 70 7.30 1.08 0.21
N ILE A 71 7.31 1.80 1.34
CA ILE A 71 6.16 1.82 2.26
C ILE A 71 4.96 2.48 1.58
N LYS A 72 5.16 3.61 0.89
CA LYS A 72 4.10 4.31 0.16
C LYS A 72 3.49 3.41 -0.93
N SER A 73 4.32 2.77 -1.75
CA SER A 73 3.84 1.89 -2.83
C SER A 73 3.02 0.72 -2.31
N VAL A 74 3.45 0.09 -1.22
CA VAL A 74 2.72 -1.06 -0.69
C VAL A 74 1.42 -0.65 0.00
N ASN A 75 1.40 0.47 0.72
CA ASN A 75 0.17 0.98 1.33
C ASN A 75 -0.89 1.28 0.25
N LEU A 76 -0.49 1.88 -0.88
CA LEU A 76 -1.38 2.09 -2.01
C LEU A 76 -1.93 0.77 -2.58
N THR A 77 -1.07 -0.23 -2.81
CA THR A 77 -1.50 -1.55 -3.30
C THR A 77 -2.46 -2.25 -2.33
N VAL A 78 -2.20 -2.17 -1.02
CA VAL A 78 -3.08 -2.76 0.00
C VAL A 78 -4.44 -2.06 0.04
N ARG A 79 -4.48 -0.73 -0.06
CA ARG A 79 -5.73 0.05 -0.14
C ARG A 79 -6.54 -0.34 -1.37
N GLN A 80 -5.90 -0.44 -2.53
CA GLN A 80 -6.55 -0.88 -3.77
C GLN A 80 -7.10 -2.30 -3.61
N SER A 81 -6.32 -3.25 -3.09
CA SER A 81 -6.80 -4.62 -2.88
C SER A 81 -7.99 -4.68 -1.93
N ASN A 82 -7.92 -3.99 -0.78
CA ASN A 82 -9.00 -3.98 0.20
C ASN A 82 -10.27 -3.33 -0.37
N PHE A 83 -10.12 -2.28 -1.19
CA PHE A 83 -11.23 -1.65 -1.90
C PHE A 83 -11.84 -2.63 -2.90
N ILE A 84 -11.05 -3.27 -3.78
CA ILE A 84 -11.58 -4.25 -4.74
C ILE A 84 -12.29 -5.40 -4.02
N ASP A 85 -11.74 -5.90 -2.91
CA ASP A 85 -12.36 -6.94 -2.11
C ASP A 85 -13.70 -6.48 -1.51
N SER A 86 -13.75 -5.31 -0.87
CA SER A 86 -14.98 -4.78 -0.26
C SER A 86 -16.06 -4.54 -1.31
N VAL A 87 -15.69 -3.95 -2.45
CA VAL A 87 -16.58 -3.68 -3.57
C VAL A 87 -17.12 -4.97 -4.15
N THR A 88 -16.27 -5.97 -4.35
CA THR A 88 -16.70 -7.29 -4.82
C THR A 88 -17.70 -7.93 -3.85
N HIS A 89 -17.46 -7.80 -2.55
CA HIS A 89 -18.38 -8.31 -1.51
C HIS A 89 -19.72 -7.59 -1.52
N GLU A 90 -19.73 -6.26 -1.64
CA GLU A 90 -20.95 -5.46 -1.69
C GLU A 90 -21.76 -5.70 -2.96
N LEU A 91 -21.12 -5.91 -4.11
CA LEU A 91 -21.80 -6.24 -5.37
C LEU A 91 -22.34 -7.68 -5.39
N LYS A 92 -21.64 -8.64 -4.77
CA LYS A 92 -22.04 -10.05 -4.79
C LYS A 92 -23.34 -10.30 -4.03
N SER A 93 -23.60 -9.54 -2.97
CA SER A 93 -24.80 -9.68 -2.13
C SER A 93 -26.11 -9.45 -2.92
N PRO A 94 -26.35 -8.28 -3.56
CA PRO A 94 -27.55 -8.05 -4.36
C PRO A 94 -27.64 -8.98 -5.58
N ILE A 95 -26.53 -9.35 -6.21
CA ILE A 95 -26.53 -10.34 -7.31
C ILE A 95 -27.01 -11.72 -6.82
N ALA A 96 -26.59 -12.14 -5.61
CA ALA A 96 -27.06 -13.39 -5.02
C ALA A 96 -28.56 -13.35 -4.70
N SER A 97 -29.06 -12.20 -4.20
CA SER A 97 -30.48 -11.94 -3.95
C SER A 97 -31.31 -12.04 -5.23
N LEU A 98 -30.92 -11.31 -6.29
CA LEU A 98 -31.54 -11.39 -7.61
C LEU A 98 -31.61 -12.83 -8.12
N LYS A 99 -30.49 -13.56 -8.04
CA LYS A 99 -30.41 -14.96 -8.47
C LYS A 99 -31.36 -15.85 -7.66
N LEU A 100 -31.50 -15.62 -6.35
CA LEU A 100 -32.39 -16.38 -5.49
C LEU A 100 -33.87 -16.15 -5.86
N TYR A 101 -34.27 -14.91 -6.11
CA TYR A 101 -35.63 -14.59 -6.56
C TYR A 101 -35.96 -15.24 -7.90
N LEU A 102 -35.05 -15.11 -8.88
CA LEU A 102 -35.20 -15.75 -10.19
C LEU A 102 -35.27 -17.29 -10.09
N GLN A 103 -34.39 -17.91 -9.29
CA GLN A 103 -34.40 -19.36 -9.08
C GLN A 103 -35.69 -19.82 -8.40
N THR A 104 -36.21 -19.05 -7.45
CA THR A 104 -37.45 -19.38 -6.74
C THR A 104 -38.65 -19.32 -7.68
N MET A 105 -38.77 -18.26 -8.49
CA MET A 105 -39.84 -18.15 -9.47
C MET A 105 -39.77 -19.19 -10.59
N ASN A 106 -38.57 -19.63 -10.95
CA ASN A 106 -38.40 -20.66 -11.98
C ASN A 106 -38.69 -22.08 -11.44
N ARG A 107 -38.40 -22.36 -10.16
CA ARG A 107 -38.52 -23.70 -9.57
C ARG A 107 -39.85 -23.96 -8.85
N ARG A 108 -40.57 -22.92 -8.46
CA ARG A 108 -41.81 -23.04 -7.67
C ARG A 108 -42.93 -22.25 -8.33
N SER A 109 -44.17 -22.76 -8.23
CA SER A 109 -45.36 -21.95 -8.49
C SER A 109 -45.52 -20.92 -7.38
N VAL A 110 -45.33 -19.66 -7.72
CA VAL A 110 -45.49 -18.52 -6.80
C VAL A 110 -46.82 -17.83 -7.13
N THR A 111 -47.55 -17.37 -6.10
CA THR A 111 -48.79 -16.61 -6.33
C THR A 111 -48.49 -15.30 -7.04
N ALA A 112 -49.50 -14.71 -7.68
CA ALA A 112 -49.35 -13.45 -8.41
C ALA A 112 -48.80 -12.34 -7.50
N GLU A 113 -49.28 -12.27 -6.25
CA GLU A 113 -48.88 -11.27 -5.25
C GLU A 113 -47.41 -11.44 -4.85
N LYS A 114 -46.95 -12.68 -4.60
CA LYS A 114 -45.54 -12.95 -4.27
C LYS A 114 -44.61 -12.71 -5.45
N ARG A 115 -45.07 -13.01 -6.66
CA ARG A 115 -44.31 -12.72 -7.89
C ARG A 115 -44.11 -11.21 -8.04
N GLU A 116 -45.14 -10.42 -7.81
CA GLU A 116 -45.02 -8.96 -7.83
C GLU A 116 -44.07 -8.45 -6.74
N GLN A 117 -44.16 -9.00 -5.52
CA GLN A 117 -43.24 -8.67 -4.44
C GLN A 117 -41.77 -8.97 -4.79
N PHE A 118 -41.50 -10.13 -5.39
CA PHE A 118 -40.15 -10.49 -5.85
C PHE A 118 -39.67 -9.56 -6.96
N LEU A 119 -40.52 -9.21 -7.92
CA LEU A 119 -40.17 -8.26 -8.98
C LEU A 119 -39.81 -6.88 -8.41
N ARG A 120 -40.57 -6.38 -7.43
CA ARG A 120 -40.26 -5.12 -6.74
C ARG A 120 -38.92 -5.19 -5.99
N ALA A 121 -38.68 -6.25 -5.23
CA ALA A 121 -37.42 -6.43 -4.50
C ALA A 121 -36.21 -6.54 -5.46
N MET A 122 -36.36 -7.23 -6.59
CA MET A 122 -35.32 -7.30 -7.61
C MET A 122 -35.03 -5.94 -8.25
N LEU A 123 -36.06 -5.13 -8.53
CA LEU A 123 -35.85 -3.78 -9.06
C LEU A 123 -35.07 -2.90 -8.07
N GLU A 124 -35.40 -2.99 -6.78
CA GLU A 124 -34.66 -2.29 -5.73
C GLU A 124 -33.19 -2.73 -5.65
N ASP A 125 -32.91 -4.04 -5.75
CA ASP A 125 -31.53 -4.55 -5.78
C ASP A 125 -30.75 -4.09 -7.02
N VAL A 126 -31.42 -3.92 -8.16
CA VAL A 126 -30.82 -3.35 -9.39
C VAL A 126 -30.50 -1.86 -9.20
N GLU A 127 -31.40 -1.09 -8.62
CA GLU A 127 -31.16 0.34 -8.34
C GLU A 127 -30.04 0.55 -7.33
N ARG A 128 -29.95 -0.31 -6.31
CA ARG A 128 -28.82 -0.33 -5.36
C ARG A 128 -27.50 -0.65 -6.07
N LEU A 129 -27.48 -1.59 -7.01
CA LEU A 129 -26.30 -1.89 -7.81
C LEU A 129 -25.85 -0.69 -8.65
N ASP A 130 -26.79 0.03 -9.26
CA ASP A 130 -26.51 1.24 -10.04
C ASP A 130 -25.89 2.36 -9.18
N GLN A 131 -26.43 2.58 -7.98
CA GLN A 131 -25.88 3.53 -7.02
C GLN A 131 -24.47 3.14 -6.58
N LEU A 132 -24.23 1.85 -6.27
CA LEU A 132 -22.90 1.35 -5.93
C LEU A 132 -21.91 1.60 -7.07
N ILE A 133 -22.27 1.28 -8.31
CA ILE A 133 -21.42 1.54 -9.49
C ILE A 133 -21.11 3.04 -9.63
N THR A 134 -22.11 3.90 -9.44
CA THR A 134 -21.93 5.36 -9.50
C THR A 134 -20.93 5.84 -8.46
N HIS A 135 -21.08 5.44 -7.19
CA HIS A 135 -20.14 5.79 -6.13
C HIS A 135 -18.72 5.28 -6.40
N LEU A 136 -18.58 4.10 -7.02
CA LEU A 136 -17.27 3.55 -7.40
C LEU A 136 -16.57 4.38 -8.48
N LEU A 137 -17.33 4.81 -9.49
CA LEU A 137 -16.83 5.66 -10.57
C LEU A 137 -16.42 7.04 -10.05
N GLU A 138 -17.21 7.62 -9.13
CA GLU A 138 -16.87 8.88 -8.46
C GLU A 138 -15.61 8.75 -7.61
N ALA A 139 -15.51 7.71 -6.78
CA ALA A 139 -14.32 7.45 -5.96
C ALA A 139 -13.06 7.29 -6.82
N GLY A 140 -13.16 6.55 -7.93
CA GLY A 140 -12.05 6.41 -8.87
C GLY A 140 -11.64 7.71 -9.56
N ARG A 141 -12.60 8.61 -9.82
CA ARG A 141 -12.32 9.93 -10.42
C ARG A 141 -11.61 10.86 -9.44
N VAL A 142 -12.06 10.89 -8.17
CA VAL A 142 -11.44 11.68 -7.09
C VAL A 142 -10.00 11.22 -6.82
N GLU A 143 -9.76 9.91 -6.75
CA GLU A 143 -8.41 9.36 -6.57
C GLU A 143 -7.47 9.79 -7.72
N LYS A 144 -7.96 9.78 -8.96
CA LYS A 144 -7.16 10.20 -10.13
C LYS A 144 -6.83 11.69 -10.13
N GLU A 145 -7.73 12.54 -9.65
CA GLU A 145 -7.52 13.99 -9.54
C GLU A 145 -6.52 14.34 -8.43
N ASN A 146 -6.61 13.67 -7.27
CA ASN A 146 -5.65 13.84 -6.16
C ASN A 146 -4.22 13.45 -6.56
N VAL A 147 -4.05 12.41 -7.39
CA VAL A 147 -2.74 11.99 -7.89
C VAL A 147 -2.16 12.97 -8.92
N ALA A 148 -3.00 13.73 -9.62
CA ALA A 148 -2.58 14.74 -10.59
C ALA A 148 -2.25 16.10 -9.94
N GLY A 149 -2.82 16.42 -8.78
CA GLY A 149 -2.55 17.65 -8.03
C GLY A 149 -1.32 17.61 -7.11
N ASP A 150 -0.73 16.44 -6.88
CA ASP A 150 0.49 16.22 -6.07
C ASP A 150 1.79 16.16 -6.93
N GLN A 151 1.68 16.54 -8.22
CA GLN A 151 2.80 16.67 -9.18
C GLN A 151 2.98 18.13 -9.60
#